data_AF-A0A9E7R978-F1
#
_entry.id   AF-A0A9E7R978-F1
#
_cell.length_a   1.000
_cell.length_b   1.000
_cell.length_c   1.000
_cell.angle_alpha   90.00
_cell.angle_beta   90.00
_cell.angle_gamma   90.00
#
_symmetry.space_group_name_H-M   'P 1'
#
loop_
_entity.id
_entity.type
_entity.pdbx_description
1 polymer ?
#
loop_
_entity_poly.entity_id
_entity_poly.type
_entity_poly.pdbx_seq_one_letter_code
_entity_poly.pdbx_strand_id
1 'polypeptide(L)'
;MSTETRGDVIESFGEVSKRVGLAFRYLLLVATMFGIATLAVLLVFVFNDAVQPLTADPRWHLTFLLTFVLPSLGVGSYLYLRDDPGFGFGAGTVGLVVVSLLFSGGVAMIFVDLVDPIVWFAYTLAVAVPLGVVVLLQRESRRIGFFTRVGLTTLAFYVSLAGIPGPLGDAVGVANVVPSLANVVSSIPVLPVDWMLLLASVTLPLAVLVGLRARRLFDGDGRAGLVAGAGALALVAVAAVAGPAVGVDPIPATAVATTVLVPAGAYVGFTAIEHPERRRGLLLPAAVFGGALVGAVVVQQFGFAGPQSWVDWQFLTSAHSRNAEDAGLYPAIGGSILLMTAVAVLAFPLGVGAAVYLEEYAPDNRLTRFIDVNISNLAGVPSVVYGLLGLGVFVTYLGQPTGTVAIGGATLALLILPIVIISSREAIRSVPDEMRQASYGMGATKWQTVRRVVLPRAFPGILTGTILALGRAIGETAPLIMIGAPNVVFNLPAELGAKVSAMPLQVYAWASLFAGPDFYQKAVPAGVVVLVTVLLAMNSVAIVLRNRYQNEN
;
A
#
# COMPACT_ATOMS: atom_id res chain seq x y z
N MET A 1 -3.35 57.83 -36.60
CA MET A 1 -4.33 57.56 -37.67
C MET A 1 -4.84 56.14 -37.44
N SER A 2 -5.90 55.87 -36.66
CA SER A 2 -7.32 56.21 -36.83
C SER A 2 -7.88 55.81 -38.19
N THR A 3 -8.59 54.67 -38.22
CA THR A 3 -9.95 54.54 -38.80
C THR A 3 -10.56 53.23 -38.33
N GLU A 4 -11.64 53.36 -37.56
CA GLU A 4 -12.56 52.31 -37.16
C GLU A 4 -13.33 51.75 -38.35
N THR A 5 -13.69 50.46 -38.30
CA THR A 5 -15.01 50.03 -38.76
C THR A 5 -15.58 49.02 -37.77
N ARG A 6 -16.65 49.46 -37.12
CA ARG A 6 -17.54 48.76 -36.19
C ARG A 6 -18.10 47.44 -36.74
N GLY A 7 -18.40 46.53 -35.81
CA GLY A 7 -19.70 45.84 -35.83
C GLY A 7 -19.66 44.34 -35.96
N ASP A 8 -19.12 43.63 -34.96
CA ASP A 8 -19.75 42.41 -34.43
C ASP A 8 -19.14 42.11 -33.05
N VAL A 9 -19.56 42.92 -32.09
CA VAL A 9 -19.36 42.62 -30.67
C VAL A 9 -20.42 41.60 -30.32
N ILE A 10 -20.00 40.42 -29.86
CA ILE A 10 -20.88 39.46 -29.20
C ILE A 10 -21.28 40.08 -27.85
N GLU A 11 -22.24 40.99 -27.87
CA GLU A 11 -22.91 41.59 -26.70
C GLU A 11 -23.93 40.58 -26.16
N SER A 12 -23.46 39.55 -25.47
CA SER A 12 -24.33 38.62 -24.72
C SER A 12 -23.61 37.85 -23.60
N PHE A 13 -22.70 38.49 -22.89
CA PHE A 13 -22.38 38.07 -21.52
C PHE A 13 -22.69 39.25 -20.62
N GLY A 14 -23.82 39.15 -19.90
CA GLY A 14 -24.26 40.16 -18.94
C GLY A 14 -23.17 40.52 -17.93
N GLU A 15 -23.30 41.68 -17.29
CA GLU A 15 -22.34 42.19 -16.31
C GLU A 15 -21.93 41.10 -15.30
N VAL A 16 -20.71 40.57 -15.43
CA VAL A 16 -20.16 39.59 -14.48
C VAL A 16 -19.93 40.32 -13.17
N SER A 17 -20.88 40.20 -12.24
CA SER A 17 -20.79 40.82 -10.92
C SER A 17 -19.58 40.25 -10.18
N LYS A 18 -18.50 41.05 -10.15
CA LYS A 18 -17.27 40.73 -9.41
C LYS A 18 -17.55 40.48 -7.92
N ARG A 19 -18.61 41.09 -7.37
CA ARG A 19 -19.07 40.87 -5.99
C ARG A 19 -19.69 39.49 -5.78
N VAL A 20 -20.50 39.01 -6.72
CA VAL A 20 -21.09 37.66 -6.66
C VAL A 20 -19.99 36.60 -6.80
N GLY A 21 -19.04 36.78 -7.73
CA GLY A 21 -17.90 35.88 -7.87
C GLY A 21 -17.00 35.84 -6.61
N LEU A 22 -16.75 37.00 -5.99
CA LEU A 22 -16.01 37.09 -4.73
C LEU A 22 -16.74 36.41 -3.58
N ALA A 23 -18.05 36.65 -3.44
CA ALA A 23 -18.87 36.02 -2.40
C ALA A 23 -18.91 34.50 -2.57
N PHE A 24 -19.09 34.01 -3.79
CA PHE A 24 -19.08 32.58 -4.10
C PHE A 24 -17.72 31.93 -3.77
N ARG A 25 -16.61 32.58 -4.14
CA ARG A 25 -15.25 32.10 -3.79
C ARG A 25 -15.05 31.98 -2.29
N TYR A 26 -15.44 33.00 -1.52
CA TYR A 26 -15.30 32.94 -0.07
C TYR A 26 -16.23 31.92 0.57
N LEU A 27 -17.45 31.73 0.05
CA LEU A 27 -18.37 30.70 0.52
C LEU A 27 -17.78 29.30 0.31
N LEU A 28 -17.21 29.03 -0.87
CA LEU A 28 -16.53 27.76 -1.15
C LEU A 28 -15.32 27.53 -0.24
N LEU A 29 -14.52 28.58 0.00
CA LEU A 29 -13.38 28.50 0.91
C LEU A 29 -13.83 28.21 2.34
N VAL A 30 -14.86 28.91 2.83
CA VAL A 30 -15.42 28.71 4.18
C VAL A 30 -16.00 27.30 4.31
N ALA A 31 -16.75 26.80 3.32
CA ALA A 31 -17.28 25.44 3.33
C ALA A 31 -16.17 24.38 3.41
N THR A 32 -15.10 24.56 2.63
CA THR A 32 -13.94 23.65 2.63
C THR A 32 -13.18 23.70 3.96
N MET A 33 -12.92 24.91 4.46
CA MET A 33 -12.25 25.12 5.75
C MET A 33 -13.08 24.59 6.92
N PHE A 34 -14.39 24.77 6.89
CA PHE A 34 -15.30 24.23 7.90
C PHE A 34 -15.24 22.70 7.96
N GLY A 35 -15.27 22.02 6.81
CA GLY A 35 -15.15 20.57 6.74
C GLY A 35 -13.81 20.08 7.31
N ILE A 36 -12.69 20.68 6.87
CA ILE A 36 -11.34 20.32 7.33
C ILE A 36 -11.18 20.59 8.83
N ALA A 37 -11.62 21.76 9.30
CA ALA A 37 -11.51 22.12 10.72
C ALA A 37 -12.37 21.22 11.60
N THR A 38 -13.60 20.89 11.18
CA THR A 38 -14.48 19.99 11.93
C THR A 38 -13.88 18.59 12.02
N LEU A 39 -13.37 18.05 10.91
CA LEU A 39 -12.68 16.75 10.90
C LEU A 39 -11.44 16.77 11.79
N ALA A 40 -10.62 17.83 11.71
CA ALA A 40 -9.42 17.98 12.52
C ALA A 40 -9.78 18.02 14.01
N VAL A 41 -10.80 18.77 14.41
CA VAL A 41 -11.29 18.83 15.79
C VAL A 41 -11.74 17.45 16.26
N LEU A 42 -12.52 16.72 15.45
CA LEU A 42 -12.96 15.35 15.78
C LEU A 42 -11.78 14.41 15.96
N LEU A 43 -10.78 14.45 15.06
CA LEU A 43 -9.59 13.63 15.17
C LEU A 43 -8.74 13.97 16.40
N VAL A 44 -8.68 15.25 16.80
CA VAL A 44 -8.01 15.67 18.04
C VAL A 44 -8.71 15.09 19.27
N PHE A 45 -10.05 15.13 19.32
CA PHE A 45 -10.80 14.49 20.42
C PHE A 45 -10.57 12.99 20.46
N VAL A 46 -10.71 12.31 19.32
CA VAL A 46 -10.48 10.87 19.21
C VAL A 46 -9.05 10.49 19.62
N PHE A 47 -8.05 11.27 19.19
CA PHE A 47 -6.66 11.06 19.57
C PHE A 47 -6.43 11.28 21.06
N ASN A 48 -7.03 12.33 21.63
CA ASN A 48 -6.95 12.61 23.05
C ASN A 48 -7.55 11.47 23.88
N ASP A 49 -8.69 10.92 23.48
CA ASP A 49 -9.34 9.83 24.20
C ASP A 49 -8.53 8.51 24.08
N ALA A 50 -7.94 8.27 22.91
CA ALA A 50 -7.14 7.06 22.63
C ALA A 50 -5.75 7.07 23.29
N VAL A 51 -5.04 8.20 23.22
CA VAL A 51 -3.63 8.29 23.66
C VAL A 51 -3.51 8.92 25.04
N GLN A 52 -4.46 9.76 25.44
CA GLN A 52 -4.48 10.45 26.73
C GLN A 52 -3.16 11.16 27.06
N PRO A 53 -2.61 12.00 26.15
CA PRO A 53 -1.27 12.55 26.29
C PRO A 53 -1.07 13.36 27.58
N LEU A 54 -2.13 13.99 28.10
CA LEU A 54 -2.10 14.81 29.31
C LEU A 54 -2.02 14.01 30.62
N THR A 55 -2.14 12.68 30.56
CA THR A 55 -2.00 11.80 31.73
C THR A 55 -0.55 11.46 32.06
N ALA A 56 0.39 11.76 31.16
CA ALA A 56 1.80 11.49 31.36
C ALA A 56 2.41 12.39 32.44
N ASP A 57 3.48 11.90 33.08
CA ASP A 57 4.27 12.71 34.03
C ASP A 57 4.83 13.94 33.30
N PRO A 58 4.75 15.16 33.87
CA PRO A 58 5.48 16.33 33.35
C PRO A 58 6.96 16.06 33.04
N ARG A 59 7.62 15.15 33.77
CA ARG A 59 9.01 14.72 33.51
C ARG A 59 9.15 13.91 32.23
N TRP A 60 8.12 13.13 31.86
CA TRP A 60 8.06 12.43 30.59
C TRP A 60 8.03 13.44 29.43
N HIS A 61 7.16 14.45 29.53
CA HIS A 61 7.08 15.54 28.56
C HIS A 61 8.40 16.32 28.46
N LEU A 62 9.00 16.68 29.59
CA LEU A 62 10.28 17.38 29.62
C LEU A 62 11.40 16.55 28.98
N THR A 63 11.42 15.25 29.25
CA THR A 63 12.44 14.34 28.68
C THR A 63 12.35 14.32 27.16
N PHE A 64 11.16 14.08 26.58
CA PHE A 64 11.00 14.09 25.12
C PHE A 64 11.12 15.50 24.52
N LEU A 65 10.77 16.56 25.25
CA LEU A 65 11.01 17.93 24.82
C LEU A 65 12.52 18.18 24.62
N LEU A 66 13.34 17.79 25.61
CA LEU A 66 14.78 18.02 25.60
C LEU A 66 15.55 17.06 24.67
N THR A 67 15.14 15.80 24.60
CA THR A 67 15.87 14.76 23.86
C THR A 67 15.42 14.65 22.41
N PHE A 68 14.13 14.84 22.13
CA PHE A 68 13.55 14.63 20.80
C PHE A 68 13.14 15.95 20.13
N VAL A 69 12.26 16.73 20.75
CA VAL A 69 11.63 17.89 20.10
C VAL A 69 12.63 19.02 19.84
N LEU A 70 13.35 19.49 20.87
CA LEU A 70 14.28 20.60 20.73
C LEU A 70 15.46 20.28 19.79
N PRO A 71 16.12 19.10 19.86
CA PRO A 71 17.17 18.76 18.90
C PRO A 71 16.66 18.63 17.47
N SER A 72 15.49 18.01 17.27
CA SER A 72 14.89 17.87 15.94
C SER A 72 14.52 19.22 15.34
N LEU A 73 13.91 20.11 16.11
CA LEU A 73 13.60 21.47 15.67
C LEU A 73 14.86 22.31 15.45
N GLY A 74 15.84 22.23 16.36
CA GLY A 74 17.10 22.97 16.24
C GLY A 74 17.89 22.58 14.99
N VAL A 75 18.07 21.29 14.76
CA VAL A 75 18.75 20.77 13.55
C VAL A 75 17.90 21.02 12.30
N GLY A 76 16.59 20.77 12.37
CA GLY A 76 15.67 21.00 11.26
C GLY A 76 15.65 22.45 10.81
N SER A 77 15.51 23.40 11.73
CA SER A 77 15.55 24.84 11.45
C SER A 77 16.93 25.29 10.96
N TYR A 78 18.01 24.77 11.53
CA TYR A 78 19.38 25.06 11.05
C TYR A 78 19.55 24.64 9.58
N LEU A 79 19.14 23.41 9.24
CA LEU A 79 19.22 22.90 7.87
C LEU A 79 18.28 23.66 6.94
N TYR A 80 17.04 23.90 7.34
CA TYR A 80 16.07 24.65 6.53
C TYR A 80 16.58 26.06 6.17
N LEU A 81 17.24 26.74 7.11
CA LEU A 81 17.73 28.10 6.91
C LEU A 81 19.08 28.17 6.17
N ARG A 82 19.91 27.12 6.22
CA ARG A 82 21.30 27.16 5.72
C ARG A 82 21.65 26.14 4.64
N ASP A 83 20.86 25.08 4.51
CA ASP A 83 21.10 23.93 3.65
C ASP A 83 19.76 23.26 3.27
N ASP A 84 18.95 23.95 2.46
CA ASP A 84 17.65 23.46 1.98
C ASP A 84 17.73 22.08 1.29
N PRO A 85 18.74 21.78 0.44
CA PRO A 85 18.92 20.43 -0.11
C PRO A 85 19.23 19.38 0.96
N GLY A 86 20.02 19.72 1.97
CA GLY A 86 20.29 18.86 3.13
C GLY A 86 19.03 18.62 3.98
N PHE A 87 18.22 19.65 4.21
CA PHE A 87 16.93 19.52 4.90
C PHE A 87 16.00 18.56 4.15
N GLY A 88 15.84 18.72 2.84
CA GLY A 88 15.02 17.84 2.01
C GLY A 88 15.44 16.38 2.08
N PHE A 89 16.75 16.10 2.04
CA PHE A 89 17.29 14.74 2.20
C PHE A 89 17.06 14.17 3.61
N GLY A 90 17.30 14.96 4.65
CA GLY A 90 17.07 14.55 6.03
C GLY A 90 15.59 14.26 6.31
N ALA A 91 14.70 15.16 5.91
CA ALA A 91 13.26 15.02 6.06
C ALA A 91 12.72 13.84 5.23
N GLY A 92 13.22 13.66 4.01
CA GLY A 92 12.91 12.50 3.17
C GLY A 92 13.31 11.17 3.82
N THR A 93 14.47 11.13 4.49
CA THR A 93 14.93 9.95 5.23
C THR A 93 14.03 9.63 6.42
N VAL A 94 13.68 10.65 7.23
CA VAL A 94 12.76 10.48 8.37
C VAL A 94 11.40 9.99 7.88
N GLY A 95 10.85 10.64 6.85
CA GLY A 95 9.56 10.26 6.26
C GLY A 95 9.57 8.83 5.74
N LEU A 96 10.63 8.42 5.01
CA LEU A 96 10.79 7.06 4.50
C LEU A 96 10.79 6.04 5.64
N VAL A 97 11.58 6.26 6.70
CA VAL A 97 11.66 5.33 7.84
C VAL A 97 10.32 5.24 8.56
N VAL A 98 9.65 6.37 8.84
CA VAL A 98 8.35 6.38 9.51
C VAL A 98 7.30 5.62 8.68
N VAL A 99 7.20 5.92 7.39
CA VAL A 99 6.23 5.25 6.50
C VAL A 99 6.54 3.75 6.37
N SER A 100 7.81 3.38 6.20
CA SER A 100 8.22 1.98 6.15
C SER A 100 7.90 1.24 7.46
N LEU A 101 8.11 1.88 8.62
CA LEU A 101 7.78 1.29 9.92
C LEU A 101 6.28 1.02 10.05
N LEU A 102 5.43 1.97 9.66
CA LEU A 102 3.98 1.80 9.66
C LEU A 102 3.53 0.64 8.77
N PHE A 103 4.19 0.44 7.62
CA PHE A 103 3.91 -0.68 6.72
C PHE A 103 4.48 -2.02 7.23
N SER A 104 5.61 -1.98 7.93
CA SER A 104 6.35 -3.17 8.35
C SER A 104 5.55 -4.07 9.29
N GLY A 105 4.69 -3.51 10.15
CA GLY A 105 3.81 -4.29 11.02
C GLY A 105 2.83 -5.16 10.24
N GLY A 106 2.24 -4.63 9.16
CA GLY A 106 1.36 -5.40 8.28
C GLY A 106 2.10 -6.50 7.52
N VAL A 107 3.32 -6.22 7.05
CA VAL A 107 4.16 -7.23 6.38
C VAL A 107 4.60 -8.33 7.34
N ALA A 108 5.00 -7.97 8.57
CA ALA A 108 5.33 -8.92 9.60
C ALA A 108 4.13 -9.83 9.92
N MET A 109 2.94 -9.25 10.12
CA MET A 109 1.70 -9.99 10.36
C MET A 109 1.42 -11.02 9.26
N ILE A 110 1.61 -10.64 7.98
CA ILE A 110 1.44 -11.56 6.84
C ILE A 110 2.30 -12.83 7.00
N PHE A 111 3.56 -12.69 7.38
CA PHE A 111 4.48 -13.82 7.45
C PHE A 111 4.51 -14.54 8.80
N VAL A 112 3.93 -13.95 9.84
CA VAL A 112 3.79 -14.60 11.15
C VAL A 112 2.54 -15.47 11.19
N ASP A 113 1.40 -14.98 10.69
CA ASP A 113 0.10 -15.63 10.94
C ASP A 113 -0.74 -15.91 9.70
N LEU A 114 -0.43 -15.32 8.53
CA LEU A 114 -1.27 -15.49 7.33
C LEU A 114 -0.68 -16.48 6.34
N VAL A 115 0.63 -16.39 6.09
CA VAL A 115 1.31 -17.17 5.07
C VAL A 115 2.55 -17.78 5.68
N ASP A 116 2.53 -19.12 5.79
CA ASP A 116 3.69 -19.88 6.22
C ASP A 116 4.90 -19.56 5.32
N PRO A 117 6.07 -19.20 5.90
CA PRO A 117 7.27 -18.84 5.13
C PRO A 117 7.70 -19.88 4.10
N ILE A 118 7.50 -21.17 4.40
CA ILE A 118 7.72 -22.28 3.46
C ILE A 118 6.77 -22.23 2.27
N VAL A 119 5.49 -22.00 2.50
CA VAL A 119 4.45 -21.91 1.47
C VAL A 119 4.71 -20.69 0.59
N TRP A 120 5.05 -19.55 1.20
CA TRP A 120 5.45 -18.35 0.47
C TRP A 120 6.69 -18.57 -0.41
N PHE A 121 7.73 -19.19 0.15
CA PHE A 121 8.96 -19.50 -0.59
C PHE A 121 8.69 -20.43 -1.76
N ALA A 122 7.87 -21.48 -1.55
CA ALA A 122 7.37 -22.36 -2.58
C ALA A 122 6.66 -21.61 -3.71
N TYR A 123 5.71 -20.73 -3.40
CA TYR A 123 5.02 -19.92 -4.40
C TYR A 123 5.96 -18.95 -5.12
N THR A 124 6.91 -18.36 -4.40
CA THR A 124 7.93 -17.48 -4.98
C THR A 124 8.76 -18.22 -6.03
N LEU A 125 9.21 -19.44 -5.72
CA LEU A 125 9.86 -20.32 -6.69
C LEU A 125 8.91 -20.70 -7.83
N ALA A 126 7.64 -20.98 -7.51
CA ALA A 126 6.63 -21.33 -8.49
C ALA A 126 6.37 -20.22 -9.52
N VAL A 127 6.59 -18.96 -9.16
CA VAL A 127 6.52 -17.82 -10.09
C VAL A 127 7.87 -17.53 -10.75
N ALA A 128 8.98 -17.64 -10.00
CA ALA A 128 10.32 -17.34 -10.49
C ALA A 128 10.78 -18.31 -11.59
N VAL A 129 10.45 -19.59 -11.49
CA VAL A 129 10.84 -20.61 -12.49
C VAL A 129 10.23 -20.31 -13.86
N PRO A 130 8.90 -20.11 -14.01
CA PRO A 130 8.30 -19.69 -15.27
C PRO A 130 8.86 -18.38 -15.80
N LEU A 131 9.16 -17.40 -14.93
CA LEU A 131 9.79 -16.15 -15.35
C LEU A 131 11.20 -16.38 -15.94
N GLY A 132 11.98 -17.26 -15.33
CA GLY A 132 13.26 -17.71 -15.90
C GLY A 132 13.09 -18.35 -17.27
N VAL A 133 12.07 -19.21 -17.43
CA VAL A 133 11.70 -19.81 -18.72
C VAL A 133 11.30 -18.73 -19.73
N VAL A 134 10.51 -17.73 -19.36
CA VAL A 134 10.16 -16.60 -20.24
C VAL A 134 11.41 -15.85 -20.71
N VAL A 135 12.34 -15.56 -19.80
CA VAL A 135 13.59 -14.85 -20.13
C VAL A 135 14.45 -15.68 -21.09
N LEU A 136 14.57 -16.99 -20.86
CA LEU A 136 15.26 -17.92 -21.76
C LEU A 136 14.58 -17.93 -23.15
N LEU A 137 13.28 -18.15 -23.20
CA LEU A 137 12.52 -18.16 -24.45
C LEU A 137 12.57 -16.82 -25.21
N GLN A 138 12.72 -15.69 -24.50
CA GLN A 138 12.94 -14.39 -25.12
C GLN A 138 14.33 -14.23 -25.74
N ARG A 139 15.37 -14.86 -25.18
CA ARG A 139 16.71 -14.88 -25.79
C ARG A 139 16.69 -15.64 -27.11
N GLU A 140 15.98 -16.76 -27.17
CA GLU A 140 15.73 -17.53 -28.40
C GLU A 140 14.64 -16.95 -29.33
N SER A 141 14.21 -15.69 -29.12
CA SER A 141 12.99 -15.12 -29.75
C SER A 141 12.93 -15.16 -31.28
N ARG A 142 14.06 -15.33 -31.97
CA ARG A 142 14.12 -15.49 -33.43
C ARG A 142 13.74 -16.88 -33.94
N ARG A 143 13.72 -17.91 -33.07
CA ARG A 143 13.47 -19.32 -33.45
C ARG A 143 12.09 -19.84 -33.08
N ILE A 144 11.43 -19.22 -32.10
CA ILE A 144 10.17 -19.73 -31.53
C ILE A 144 9.03 -18.76 -31.81
N GLY A 145 7.97 -19.25 -32.47
CA GLY A 145 6.76 -18.49 -32.77
C GLY A 145 6.05 -17.98 -31.52
N PHE A 146 5.27 -16.89 -31.67
CA PHE A 146 4.58 -16.22 -30.56
C PHE A 146 3.64 -17.17 -29.79
N PHE A 147 2.79 -17.91 -30.49
CA PHE A 147 1.83 -18.84 -29.86
C PHE A 147 2.52 -19.96 -29.11
N THR A 148 3.61 -20.51 -29.64
CA THR A 148 4.42 -21.53 -28.95
C THR A 148 5.03 -20.97 -27.67
N ARG A 149 5.51 -19.72 -27.69
CA ARG A 149 6.03 -19.05 -26.50
C ARG A 149 4.96 -18.88 -25.44
N VAL A 150 3.79 -18.35 -25.82
CA VAL A 150 2.66 -18.18 -24.90
C VAL A 150 2.25 -19.53 -24.31
N GLY A 151 2.07 -20.56 -25.15
CA GLY A 151 1.73 -21.90 -24.70
C GLY A 151 2.74 -22.49 -23.72
N LEU A 152 4.04 -22.42 -24.04
CA LEU A 152 5.11 -22.89 -23.17
C LEU A 152 5.18 -22.12 -21.84
N THR A 153 4.98 -20.80 -21.87
CA THR A 153 5.01 -19.99 -20.66
C THR A 153 3.79 -20.24 -19.77
N THR A 154 2.60 -20.38 -20.36
CA THR A 154 1.37 -20.72 -19.63
C THR A 154 1.48 -22.12 -19.05
N LEU A 155 1.99 -23.08 -19.80
CA LEU A 155 2.23 -24.43 -19.32
C LEU A 155 3.26 -24.44 -18.18
N ALA A 156 4.39 -23.75 -18.34
CA ALA A 156 5.39 -23.64 -17.28
C ALA A 156 4.77 -23.05 -16.00
N PHE A 157 3.95 -22.00 -16.12
CA PHE A 157 3.25 -21.42 -14.98
C PHE A 157 2.26 -22.40 -14.34
N TYR A 158 1.44 -23.08 -15.13
CA TYR A 158 0.47 -24.05 -14.65
C TYR A 158 1.14 -25.23 -13.91
N VAL A 159 2.14 -25.86 -14.53
CA VAL A 159 2.86 -27.00 -13.95
C VAL A 159 3.58 -26.59 -12.66
N SER A 160 4.23 -25.43 -12.69
CA SER A 160 4.96 -24.89 -11.56
C SER A 160 4.06 -24.62 -10.34
N LEU A 161 2.89 -24.02 -10.57
CA LEU A 161 1.96 -23.63 -9.52
C LEU A 161 1.07 -24.80 -9.05
N ALA A 162 0.57 -25.60 -9.98
CA ALA A 162 -0.53 -26.53 -9.76
C ALA A 162 -0.14 -28.01 -9.96
N GLY A 163 1.01 -28.30 -10.57
CA GLY A 163 1.38 -29.66 -10.96
C GLY A 163 0.57 -30.19 -12.14
N ILE A 164 0.71 -31.49 -12.43
CA ILE A 164 -0.05 -32.20 -13.47
C ILE A 164 -0.67 -33.46 -12.85
N PRO A 165 -2.00 -33.69 -12.96
CA PRO A 165 -2.99 -32.89 -13.66
C PRO A 165 -3.54 -31.71 -12.83
N GLY A 166 -3.03 -31.49 -11.62
CA GLY A 166 -3.38 -30.33 -10.78
C GLY A 166 -4.87 -30.25 -10.45
N PRO A 167 -5.45 -29.04 -10.31
CA PRO A 167 -6.85 -28.84 -9.95
C PRO A 167 -7.86 -29.49 -10.91
N LEU A 168 -7.47 -29.64 -12.18
CA LEU A 168 -8.29 -30.33 -13.19
C LEU A 168 -8.26 -31.85 -12.97
N GLY A 169 -7.15 -32.39 -12.49
CA GLY A 169 -7.01 -33.78 -12.05
C GLY A 169 -7.79 -34.06 -10.78
N ASP A 170 -7.67 -33.17 -9.79
CA ASP A 170 -8.39 -33.28 -8.51
C ASP A 170 -9.91 -33.28 -8.73
N ALA A 171 -10.41 -32.42 -9.64
CA ALA A 171 -11.82 -32.37 -10.02
C ALA A 171 -12.35 -33.66 -10.70
N VAL A 172 -11.46 -34.48 -11.27
CA VAL A 172 -11.81 -35.71 -11.99
C VAL A 172 -11.27 -36.96 -11.25
N GLY A 173 -10.71 -36.80 -10.05
CA GLY A 173 -10.18 -37.90 -9.22
C GLY A 173 -8.90 -38.55 -9.75
N VAL A 174 -8.11 -37.84 -10.57
CA VAL A 174 -6.85 -38.33 -11.14
C VAL A 174 -5.69 -37.91 -10.25
N ALA A 175 -4.89 -38.88 -9.79
CA ALA A 175 -3.72 -38.61 -8.95
C ALA A 175 -2.67 -37.75 -9.67
N ASN A 176 -2.00 -36.88 -8.92
CA ASN A 176 -0.93 -36.03 -9.44
C ASN A 176 0.27 -36.85 -9.92
N VAL A 177 0.59 -36.72 -11.20
CA VAL A 177 1.73 -37.33 -11.89
C VAL A 177 2.99 -36.47 -11.74
N VAL A 178 2.83 -35.14 -11.82
CA VAL A 178 3.90 -34.17 -11.59
C VAL A 178 3.49 -33.30 -10.40
N PRO A 179 4.23 -33.35 -9.27
CA PRO A 179 3.92 -32.50 -8.13
C PRO A 179 4.15 -31.02 -8.48
N SER A 180 3.36 -30.14 -7.87
CA SER A 180 3.62 -28.69 -7.91
C SER A 180 4.97 -28.37 -7.25
N LEU A 181 5.59 -27.23 -7.60
CA LEU A 181 6.81 -26.82 -6.93
C LEU A 181 6.62 -26.61 -5.42
N ALA A 182 5.42 -26.24 -4.99
CA ALA A 182 5.08 -26.17 -3.58
C ALA A 182 5.20 -27.53 -2.88
N ASN A 183 4.62 -28.58 -3.47
CA ASN A 183 4.71 -29.94 -2.91
C ASN A 183 6.15 -30.47 -2.95
N VAL A 184 6.93 -30.12 -3.97
CA VAL A 184 8.35 -30.48 -4.05
C VAL A 184 9.13 -29.83 -2.91
N VAL A 185 8.95 -28.52 -2.69
CA VAL A 185 9.64 -27.80 -1.61
C VAL A 185 9.24 -28.36 -0.23
N SER A 186 7.95 -28.63 -0.02
CA SER A 186 7.45 -29.19 1.24
C SER A 186 7.88 -30.64 1.50
N SER A 187 8.36 -31.37 0.49
CA SER A 187 8.87 -32.74 0.65
C SER A 187 10.37 -32.81 0.97
N ILE A 188 11.07 -31.66 1.00
CA ILE A 188 12.49 -31.60 1.35
C ILE A 188 12.66 -31.90 2.85
N PRO A 189 13.44 -32.93 3.24
CA PRO A 189 13.54 -33.36 4.64
C PRO A 189 14.17 -32.34 5.59
N VAL A 190 15.06 -31.50 5.07
CA VAL A 190 15.77 -30.46 5.84
C VAL A 190 15.64 -29.15 5.10
N LEU A 191 14.80 -28.27 5.63
CA LEU A 191 14.61 -26.93 5.11
C LEU A 191 15.33 -25.90 5.98
N PRO A 192 15.81 -24.79 5.38
CA PRO A 192 16.24 -23.63 6.15
C PRO A 192 15.13 -23.15 7.09
N VAL A 193 15.52 -22.59 8.23
CA VAL A 193 14.58 -21.96 9.17
C VAL A 193 13.85 -20.80 8.51
N ASP A 194 12.63 -20.52 8.97
CA ASP A 194 11.66 -19.63 8.32
C ASP A 194 12.19 -18.25 7.94
N TRP A 195 12.96 -17.61 8.82
CA TRP A 195 13.53 -16.30 8.52
C TRP A 195 14.53 -16.33 7.35
N MET A 196 15.24 -17.45 7.14
CA MET A 196 16.13 -17.63 5.99
C MET A 196 15.33 -17.82 4.69
N LEU A 197 14.16 -18.47 4.75
CA LEU A 197 13.25 -18.60 3.62
C LEU A 197 12.68 -17.24 3.21
N LEU A 198 12.35 -16.37 4.18
CA LEU A 198 11.95 -14.99 3.93
C LEU A 198 13.10 -14.16 3.36
N LEU A 199 14.31 -14.34 3.88
CA LEU A 199 15.50 -13.67 3.34
C LEU A 199 15.73 -14.05 1.87
N ALA A 200 15.55 -15.33 1.51
CA ALA A 200 15.73 -15.82 0.15
C ALA A 200 14.59 -15.41 -0.81
N SER A 201 13.35 -15.29 -0.33
CA SER A 201 12.18 -14.99 -1.18
C SER A 201 11.85 -13.50 -1.26
N VAL A 202 12.04 -12.73 -0.19
CA VAL A 202 11.64 -11.32 -0.09
C VAL A 202 12.86 -10.40 -0.14
N THR A 203 13.88 -10.66 0.69
CA THR A 203 15.05 -9.78 0.78
C THR A 203 15.96 -9.90 -0.43
N LEU A 204 16.14 -11.11 -0.98
CA LEU A 204 17.03 -11.34 -2.13
C LEU A 204 16.62 -10.53 -3.39
N PRO A 205 15.36 -10.52 -3.84
CA PRO A 205 14.95 -9.65 -4.95
C PRO A 205 15.27 -8.16 -4.70
N LEU A 206 15.02 -7.69 -3.47
CA LEU A 206 15.31 -6.31 -3.09
C LEU A 206 16.82 -6.03 -3.08
N ALA A 207 17.62 -6.95 -2.54
CA ALA A 207 19.07 -6.87 -2.55
C ALA A 207 19.66 -6.87 -3.97
N VAL A 208 19.06 -7.64 -4.89
CA VAL A 208 19.42 -7.61 -6.31
C VAL A 208 19.11 -6.23 -6.90
N LEU A 209 17.96 -5.62 -6.60
CA LEU A 209 17.63 -4.27 -7.06
C LEU A 209 18.62 -3.23 -6.52
N VAL A 210 18.99 -3.32 -5.23
CA VAL A 210 20.02 -2.48 -4.61
C VAL A 210 21.37 -2.66 -5.31
N GLY A 211 21.79 -3.90 -5.57
CA GLY A 211 23.02 -4.20 -6.29
C GLY A 211 23.02 -3.70 -7.74
N LEU A 212 21.89 -3.81 -8.45
CA LEU A 212 21.73 -3.28 -9.81
C LEU A 212 21.80 -1.75 -9.83
N ARG A 213 21.22 -1.07 -8.83
CA ARG A 213 21.33 0.39 -8.69
C ARG A 213 22.76 0.82 -8.39
N ALA A 214 23.44 0.14 -7.47
CA ALA A 214 24.85 0.38 -7.16
C ALA A 214 25.73 0.19 -8.40
N ARG A 215 25.51 -0.87 -9.17
CA ARG A 215 26.24 -1.11 -10.43
C ARG A 215 26.08 0.03 -11.43
N ARG A 216 24.88 0.63 -11.53
CA ARG A 216 24.66 1.80 -12.42
C ARG A 216 25.36 3.06 -11.91
N LEU A 217 25.48 3.20 -10.60
CA LEU A 217 26.08 4.36 -9.94
C LEU A 217 27.62 4.33 -10.04
N PHE A 218 28.23 3.15 -10.01
CA PHE A 218 29.67 2.95 -10.14
C PHE A 218 30.07 2.44 -11.55
N ASP A 219 29.59 3.10 -12.60
CA ASP A 219 29.99 2.89 -14.01
C ASP A 219 30.01 1.42 -14.49
N GLY A 220 29.09 0.60 -13.97
CA GLY A 220 28.97 -0.80 -14.36
C GLY A 220 29.82 -1.78 -13.57
N ASP A 221 30.56 -1.34 -12.54
CA ASP A 221 31.38 -2.22 -11.69
C ASP A 221 30.53 -3.31 -11.02
N GLY A 222 30.77 -4.55 -11.44
CA GLY A 222 30.10 -5.72 -10.91
C GLY A 222 30.42 -5.97 -9.43
N ARG A 223 31.61 -5.57 -8.95
CA ARG A 223 32.01 -5.75 -7.55
C ARG A 223 31.21 -4.82 -6.64
N ALA A 224 31.11 -3.54 -7.00
CA ALA A 224 30.29 -2.58 -6.25
C ALA A 224 28.82 -3.03 -6.16
N GLY A 225 28.26 -3.56 -7.25
CA GLY A 225 26.91 -4.14 -7.26
C GLY A 225 26.75 -5.34 -6.33
N LEU A 226 27.70 -6.29 -6.36
CA LEU A 226 27.69 -7.46 -5.49
C LEU A 226 27.84 -7.09 -4.02
N VAL A 227 28.74 -6.17 -3.69
CA VAL A 227 28.97 -5.71 -2.30
C VAL A 227 27.72 -5.03 -1.75
N ALA A 228 27.07 -4.14 -2.51
CA ALA A 228 25.85 -3.47 -2.06
C ALA A 228 24.69 -4.47 -1.83
N GLY A 229 24.50 -5.42 -2.75
CA GLY A 229 23.48 -6.46 -2.60
C GLY A 229 23.77 -7.40 -1.42
N ALA A 230 25.01 -7.88 -1.29
CA ALA A 230 25.43 -8.72 -0.17
C ALA A 230 25.32 -7.98 1.17
N GLY A 231 25.64 -6.68 1.19
CA GLY A 231 25.46 -5.83 2.36
C GLY A 231 24.00 -5.71 2.80
N ALA A 232 23.07 -5.58 1.85
CA ALA A 232 21.64 -5.57 2.16
C ALA A 232 21.16 -6.90 2.75
N LEU A 233 21.63 -8.04 2.23
CA LEU A 233 21.30 -9.35 2.79
C LEU A 233 21.91 -9.55 4.18
N ALA A 234 23.17 -9.17 4.36
CA ALA A 234 23.85 -9.25 5.64
C ALA A 234 23.17 -8.40 6.70
N LEU A 235 22.72 -7.18 6.35
CA LEU A 235 21.97 -6.30 7.25
C LEU A 235 20.70 -6.97 7.78
N VAL A 236 19.94 -7.64 6.91
CA VAL A 236 18.70 -8.35 7.30
C VAL A 236 19.02 -9.62 8.08
N ALA A 237 20.04 -10.39 7.70
CA ALA A 237 20.45 -11.56 8.44
C ALA A 237 20.89 -11.21 9.87
N VAL A 238 21.65 -10.13 10.04
CA VAL A 238 22.05 -9.62 11.35
C VAL A 238 20.81 -9.22 12.16
N ALA A 239 19.84 -8.53 11.57
CA ALA A 239 18.60 -8.18 12.26
C ALA A 239 17.81 -9.42 12.70
N ALA A 240 17.71 -10.45 11.85
CA ALA A 240 17.02 -11.70 12.16
C ALA A 240 17.68 -12.46 13.34
N VAL A 241 19.02 -12.48 13.39
CA VAL A 241 19.78 -13.18 14.42
C VAL A 241 19.87 -12.38 15.72
N ALA A 242 20.00 -11.05 15.63
CA ALA A 242 20.10 -10.17 16.79
C ALA A 242 18.74 -9.79 17.39
N GLY A 243 17.66 -9.87 16.61
CA GLY A 243 16.29 -9.55 17.04
C GLY A 243 15.89 -10.22 18.36
N PRO A 244 16.13 -11.54 18.54
CA PRO A 244 15.79 -12.22 19.79
C PRO A 244 16.46 -11.64 21.03
N ALA A 245 17.65 -11.04 20.90
CA ALA A 245 18.34 -10.38 22.02
C ALA A 245 17.61 -9.11 22.50
N VAL A 246 16.71 -8.56 21.69
CA VAL A 246 15.88 -7.38 21.97
C VAL A 246 14.40 -7.78 22.12
N GLY A 247 14.09 -9.08 22.18
CA GLY A 247 12.73 -9.59 22.33
C GLY A 247 11.88 -9.56 21.06
N VAL A 248 12.50 -9.48 19.88
CA VAL A 248 11.82 -9.55 18.58
C VAL A 248 12.11 -10.87 17.90
N ASP A 249 11.09 -11.64 17.57
CA ASP A 249 11.27 -12.92 16.90
C ASP A 249 11.95 -12.76 15.52
N PRO A 250 12.67 -13.79 15.02
CA PRO A 250 13.43 -13.69 13.78
C PRO A 250 12.58 -13.34 12.54
N ILE A 251 11.32 -13.80 12.49
CA ILE A 251 10.40 -13.53 11.36
C ILE A 251 10.00 -12.04 11.31
N PRO A 252 9.39 -11.45 12.36
CA PRO A 252 9.15 -10.01 12.42
C PRO A 252 10.42 -9.17 12.19
N ALA A 253 11.55 -9.57 12.79
CA ALA A 253 12.81 -8.85 12.62
C ALA A 253 13.26 -8.83 11.15
N THR A 254 13.10 -9.95 10.43
CA THR A 254 13.41 -10.05 8.99
C THR A 254 12.48 -9.19 8.15
N ALA A 255 11.17 -9.22 8.43
CA ALA A 255 10.17 -8.42 7.73
C ALA A 255 10.42 -6.92 7.92
N VAL A 256 10.66 -6.47 9.16
CA VAL A 256 10.97 -5.07 9.50
C VAL A 256 12.29 -4.65 8.87
N ALA A 257 13.35 -5.44 8.96
CA ALA A 257 14.63 -5.10 8.37
C ALA A 257 14.56 -4.99 6.84
N THR A 258 13.81 -5.89 6.19
CA THR A 258 13.63 -5.88 4.73
C THR A 258 12.81 -4.68 4.25
N THR A 259 11.79 -4.28 5.01
CA THR A 259 10.87 -3.19 4.61
C THR A 259 11.35 -1.80 5.03
N VAL A 260 12.12 -1.71 6.11
CA VAL A 260 12.61 -0.45 6.70
C VAL A 260 14.09 -0.25 6.42
N LEU A 261 14.94 -1.14 6.94
CA LEU A 261 16.38 -0.92 6.96
C LEU A 261 17.01 -0.97 5.57
N VAL A 262 16.58 -1.91 4.71
CA VAL A 262 17.13 -2.02 3.35
C VAL A 262 16.77 -0.81 2.47
N PRO A 263 15.49 -0.38 2.34
CA PRO A 263 15.16 0.80 1.55
C PRO A 263 15.75 2.09 2.12
N ALA A 264 15.69 2.28 3.45
CA ALA A 264 16.25 3.47 4.09
C ALA A 264 17.78 3.53 3.96
N GLY A 265 18.46 2.41 4.20
CA GLY A 265 19.91 2.28 4.04
C GLY A 265 20.35 2.50 2.60
N ALA A 266 19.62 1.95 1.63
CA ALA A 266 19.89 2.18 0.21
C ALA A 266 19.67 3.66 -0.18
N TYR A 267 18.57 4.28 0.27
CA TYR A 267 18.29 5.69 0.01
C TYR A 267 19.37 6.60 0.60
N VAL A 268 19.72 6.40 1.86
CA VAL A 268 20.75 7.17 2.56
C VAL A 268 22.11 6.96 1.92
N GLY A 269 22.51 5.71 1.70
CA GLY A 269 23.80 5.35 1.13
C GLY A 269 24.00 5.91 -0.28
N PHE A 270 23.06 5.66 -1.19
CA PHE A 270 23.18 6.14 -2.57
C PHE A 270 23.12 7.66 -2.66
N THR A 271 22.23 8.31 -1.93
CA THR A 271 22.13 9.78 -1.98
C THR A 271 23.37 10.44 -1.39
N ALA A 272 23.93 9.91 -0.29
CA ALA A 272 25.16 10.43 0.31
C ALA A 272 26.39 10.24 -0.59
N ILE A 273 26.40 9.21 -1.45
CA ILE A 273 27.47 9.00 -2.44
C ILE A 273 27.29 9.94 -3.64
N GLU A 274 26.10 9.99 -4.25
CA GLU A 274 25.81 10.82 -5.43
C GLU A 274 25.91 12.33 -5.13
N HIS A 275 25.51 12.75 -3.92
CA HIS A 275 25.40 14.16 -3.52
C HIS A 275 26.12 14.42 -2.18
N PRO A 276 27.47 14.50 -2.17
CA PRO A 276 28.25 14.68 -0.94
C PRO A 276 27.88 15.94 -0.14
N GLU A 277 27.42 16.98 -0.82
CA GLU A 277 26.95 18.23 -0.22
C GLU A 277 25.71 18.03 0.67
N ARG A 278 24.85 17.04 0.35
CA ARG A 278 23.63 16.75 1.12
C ARG A 278 23.87 15.94 2.39
N ARG A 279 25.09 15.44 2.63
CA ARG A 279 25.42 14.57 3.79
C ARG A 279 25.09 15.21 5.14
N ARG A 280 25.17 16.54 5.24
CA ARG A 280 24.79 17.29 6.44
C ARG A 280 23.31 17.09 6.81
N GLY A 281 22.47 16.74 5.84
CA GLY A 281 21.07 16.35 6.06
C GLY A 281 20.88 15.16 7.00
N LEU A 282 21.87 14.27 7.14
CA LEU A 282 21.80 13.11 8.04
C LEU A 282 21.77 13.48 9.53
N LEU A 283 22.12 14.73 9.86
CA LEU A 283 21.97 15.25 11.22
C LEU A 283 20.51 15.22 11.67
N LEU A 284 19.55 15.43 10.75
CA LEU A 284 18.13 15.44 11.10
C LEU A 284 17.60 14.06 11.52
N PRO A 285 17.70 12.98 10.72
CA PRO A 285 17.30 11.65 11.18
C PRO A 285 18.08 11.19 12.41
N ALA A 286 19.36 11.57 12.54
CA ALA A 286 20.12 11.30 13.77
C ALA A 286 19.52 12.00 15.00
N ALA A 287 19.12 13.27 14.87
CA ALA A 287 18.46 14.02 15.95
C ALA A 287 17.06 13.47 16.27
N VAL A 288 16.28 13.11 15.25
CA VAL A 288 14.92 12.55 15.40
C VAL A 288 14.96 11.17 16.06
N PHE A 289 15.63 10.20 15.44
CA PHE A 289 15.63 8.82 15.94
C PHE A 289 16.55 8.65 17.15
N GLY A 290 17.74 9.26 17.13
CA GLY A 290 18.64 9.25 18.27
C GLY A 290 18.03 9.97 19.48
N GLY A 291 17.39 11.11 19.27
CA GLY A 291 16.68 11.84 20.31
C GLY A 291 15.52 11.06 20.91
N ALA A 292 14.69 10.42 20.07
CA ALA A 292 13.61 9.56 20.53
C ALA A 292 14.12 8.34 21.34
N LEU A 293 15.20 7.69 20.87
CA LEU A 293 15.81 6.54 21.57
C LEU A 293 16.41 6.95 22.91
N VAL A 294 17.15 8.06 22.96
CA VAL A 294 17.70 8.60 24.22
C VAL A 294 16.56 8.94 25.18
N GLY A 295 15.50 9.60 24.69
CA GLY A 295 14.31 9.89 25.49
C GLY A 295 13.67 8.64 26.06
N ALA A 296 13.49 7.60 25.24
CA ALA A 296 12.92 6.32 25.67
C ALA A 296 13.79 5.63 26.74
N VAL A 297 15.12 5.59 26.56
CA VAL A 297 16.04 5.01 27.55
C VAL A 297 16.02 5.78 28.86
N VAL A 298 16.00 7.11 28.82
CA VAL A 298 15.92 7.95 30.03
C VAL A 298 14.58 7.71 30.76
N VAL A 299 13.46 7.74 30.03
CA VAL A 299 12.14 7.46 30.62
C VAL A 299 12.09 6.07 31.26
N GLN A 300 12.64 5.05 30.59
CA GLN A 300 12.69 3.69 31.11
C GLN A 300 13.59 3.57 32.35
N GLN A 301 14.77 4.17 32.33
CA GLN A 301 15.75 4.10 33.43
C GLN A 301 15.27 4.82 34.70
N PHE A 302 14.57 5.93 34.55
CA PHE A 302 14.07 6.74 35.66
C PHE A 302 12.60 6.46 36.02
N GLY A 303 11.93 5.58 35.29
CA GLY A 303 10.56 5.16 35.56
C GLY A 303 9.51 6.27 35.40
N PHE A 304 9.70 7.20 34.45
CA PHE A 304 8.70 8.25 34.21
C PHE A 304 7.47 7.65 33.52
N ALA A 305 6.30 7.81 34.13
CA ALA A 305 5.06 7.29 33.57
C ALA A 305 4.73 8.01 32.25
N GLY A 306 4.62 7.22 31.18
CA GLY A 306 4.09 7.70 29.90
C GLY A 306 2.58 7.91 29.95
N PRO A 307 1.99 8.37 28.84
CA PRO A 307 0.55 8.54 28.76
C PRO A 307 -0.18 7.19 28.83
N GLN A 308 -1.35 7.17 29.48
CA GLN A 308 -2.23 6.00 29.59
C GLN A 308 -2.96 5.76 28.26
N SER A 309 -2.21 5.33 27.25
CA SER A 309 -2.75 5.07 25.92
C SER A 309 -3.46 3.72 25.86
N TRP A 310 -4.64 3.71 25.24
CA TRP A 310 -5.36 2.51 24.82
C TRP A 310 -4.86 1.94 23.49
N VAL A 311 -3.94 2.64 22.81
CA VAL A 311 -3.23 2.15 21.62
C VAL A 311 -1.88 1.62 22.09
N ASP A 312 -1.91 0.51 22.81
CA ASP A 312 -0.73 -0.15 23.34
C ASP A 312 -0.45 -1.47 22.61
N TRP A 313 0.62 -2.15 23.04
CA TRP A 313 1.01 -3.42 22.43
C TRP A 313 -0.08 -4.48 22.58
N GLN A 314 -0.75 -4.52 23.74
CA GLN A 314 -1.82 -5.47 24.00
C GLN A 314 -3.00 -5.23 23.06
N PHE A 315 -3.46 -4.00 22.88
CA PHE A 315 -4.54 -3.65 21.96
C PHE A 315 -4.23 -4.07 20.51
N LEU A 316 -2.97 -3.90 20.09
CA LEU A 316 -2.53 -4.25 18.75
C LEU A 316 -2.37 -5.76 18.54
N THR A 317 -1.99 -6.54 19.55
CA THR A 317 -1.69 -7.98 19.40
C THR A 317 -2.74 -8.92 19.99
N SER A 318 -3.67 -8.44 20.81
CA SER A 318 -4.73 -9.28 21.37
C SER A 318 -5.94 -9.39 20.44
N ALA A 319 -6.71 -10.45 20.63
CA ALA A 319 -8.02 -10.58 20.03
C ALA A 319 -9.05 -9.69 20.75
N HIS A 320 -10.25 -9.60 20.19
CA HIS A 320 -11.36 -8.93 20.85
C HIS A 320 -11.65 -9.53 22.24
N SER A 321 -12.01 -8.66 23.19
CA SER A 321 -12.55 -9.03 24.51
C SER A 321 -13.89 -8.35 24.76
N ARG A 322 -14.70 -8.96 25.63
CA ARG A 322 -15.95 -8.35 26.14
C ARG A 322 -15.67 -7.21 27.13
N ASN A 323 -14.47 -7.15 27.68
CA ASN A 323 -14.01 -6.03 28.50
C ASN A 323 -13.30 -5.01 27.59
N ALA A 324 -13.56 -3.73 27.79
CA ALA A 324 -12.96 -2.67 26.98
C ALA A 324 -11.45 -2.51 27.22
N GLU A 325 -10.96 -2.87 28.40
CA GLU A 325 -9.54 -2.77 28.78
C GLU A 325 -8.70 -3.84 28.06
N ASP A 326 -9.21 -5.07 28.00
CA ASP A 326 -8.53 -6.19 27.34
C ASP A 326 -8.86 -6.29 25.84
N ALA A 327 -9.58 -5.30 25.28
CA ALA A 327 -10.04 -5.36 23.91
C ALA A 327 -8.85 -5.24 22.94
N GLY A 328 -8.71 -6.18 22.01
CA GLY A 328 -7.71 -6.10 20.95
C GLY A 328 -8.30 -6.03 19.55
N LEU A 329 -7.51 -5.50 18.62
CA LEU A 329 -7.85 -5.28 17.22
C LEU A 329 -7.08 -6.22 16.26
N TYR A 330 -6.19 -7.07 16.77
CA TYR A 330 -5.26 -7.87 15.96
C TYR A 330 -5.94 -8.61 14.78
N PRO A 331 -7.03 -9.37 15.00
CA PRO A 331 -7.67 -10.12 13.92
C PRO A 331 -8.34 -9.24 12.86
N ALA A 332 -8.83 -8.06 13.24
CA ALA A 332 -9.42 -7.13 12.30
C ALA A 332 -8.38 -6.35 11.50
N ILE A 333 -7.18 -6.09 12.06
CA ILE A 333 -6.05 -5.52 11.30
C ILE A 333 -5.66 -6.52 10.20
N GLY A 334 -5.41 -7.79 10.56
CA GLY A 334 -5.07 -8.83 9.59
C GLY A 334 -6.16 -9.07 8.55
N GLY A 335 -7.42 -9.11 8.98
CA GLY A 335 -8.56 -9.23 8.09
C GLY A 335 -8.70 -8.05 7.11
N SER A 336 -8.50 -6.81 7.58
CA SER A 336 -8.46 -5.63 6.71
C SER A 336 -7.32 -5.70 5.69
N ILE A 337 -6.12 -6.12 6.09
CA ILE A 337 -4.98 -6.29 5.17
C ILE A 337 -5.29 -7.33 4.08
N LEU A 338 -5.87 -8.48 4.46
CA LEU A 338 -6.28 -9.53 3.52
C LEU A 338 -7.34 -9.04 2.55
N LEU A 339 -8.37 -8.37 3.05
CA LEU A 339 -9.42 -7.79 2.22
C LEU A 339 -8.85 -6.76 1.25
N MET A 340 -7.99 -5.84 1.71
CA MET A 340 -7.37 -4.84 0.84
C MET A 340 -6.45 -5.46 -0.19
N THR A 341 -5.74 -6.53 0.16
CA THR A 341 -4.91 -7.29 -0.79
C THR A 341 -5.79 -7.94 -1.86
N ALA A 342 -6.88 -8.60 -1.47
CA ALA A 342 -7.83 -9.18 -2.41
C ALA A 342 -8.46 -8.11 -3.33
N VAL A 343 -8.86 -6.96 -2.77
CA VAL A 343 -9.38 -5.83 -3.55
C VAL A 343 -8.34 -5.33 -4.53
N ALA A 344 -7.09 -5.13 -4.11
CA ALA A 344 -6.03 -4.65 -4.99
C ALA A 344 -5.75 -5.65 -6.13
N VAL A 345 -5.66 -6.95 -5.83
CA VAL A 345 -5.40 -8.01 -6.82
C VAL A 345 -6.53 -8.11 -7.86
N LEU A 346 -7.79 -7.90 -7.45
CA LEU A 346 -8.94 -7.97 -8.35
C LEU A 346 -9.19 -6.65 -9.09
N ALA A 347 -9.32 -5.54 -8.35
CA ALA A 347 -9.76 -4.27 -8.91
C ALA A 347 -8.67 -3.55 -9.72
N PHE A 348 -7.38 -3.68 -9.35
CA PHE A 348 -6.32 -2.96 -10.06
C PHE A 348 -6.12 -3.48 -11.49
N PRO A 349 -5.87 -4.79 -11.74
CA PRO A 349 -5.66 -5.27 -13.10
C PRO A 349 -6.91 -5.12 -13.97
N LEU A 350 -8.09 -5.41 -13.41
CA LEU A 350 -9.36 -5.28 -14.13
C LEU A 350 -9.69 -3.82 -14.45
N GLY A 351 -9.53 -2.92 -13.48
CA GLY A 351 -9.84 -1.51 -13.64
C GLY A 351 -8.88 -0.79 -14.59
N VAL A 352 -7.57 -1.02 -14.44
CA VAL A 352 -6.55 -0.46 -15.34
C VAL A 352 -6.67 -1.07 -16.74
N GLY A 353 -6.91 -2.38 -16.84
CA GLY A 353 -7.13 -3.05 -18.13
C GLY A 353 -8.35 -2.49 -18.87
N ALA A 354 -9.46 -2.30 -18.18
CA ALA A 354 -10.65 -1.66 -18.74
C ALA A 354 -10.39 -0.20 -19.15
N ALA A 355 -9.64 0.57 -18.35
CA ALA A 355 -9.28 1.95 -18.69
C ALA A 355 -8.41 2.04 -19.94
N VAL A 356 -7.40 1.18 -20.07
CA VAL A 356 -6.54 1.09 -21.26
C VAL A 356 -7.37 0.70 -22.48
N TYR A 357 -8.26 -0.28 -22.36
CA TYR A 357 -9.13 -0.66 -23.45
C TYR A 357 -10.04 0.50 -23.88
N LEU A 358 -10.72 1.15 -22.93
CA LEU A 358 -11.68 2.22 -23.22
C LEU A 358 -11.03 3.46 -23.84
N GLU A 359 -9.84 3.88 -23.39
CA GLU A 359 -9.21 5.09 -23.94
C GLU A 359 -8.32 4.84 -25.13
N GLU A 360 -7.59 3.73 -25.17
CA GLU A 360 -6.67 3.51 -26.28
C GLU A 360 -7.33 2.67 -27.37
N TYR A 361 -8.16 1.68 -27.07
CA TYR A 361 -8.62 0.71 -28.09
C TYR A 361 -10.08 0.87 -28.52
N ALA A 362 -10.96 1.35 -27.64
CA ALA A 362 -12.38 1.39 -27.93
C ALA A 362 -12.71 2.45 -29.00
N PRO A 363 -13.52 2.10 -30.01
CA PRO A 363 -14.03 3.09 -30.97
C PRO A 363 -15.07 4.00 -30.30
N ASP A 364 -15.16 5.26 -30.74
CA ASP A 364 -16.24 6.16 -30.32
C ASP A 364 -17.56 5.73 -31.00
N ASN A 365 -18.34 4.91 -30.30
CA ASN A 365 -19.64 4.44 -30.75
C ASN A 365 -20.65 4.43 -29.59
N ARG A 366 -21.92 4.13 -29.92
CA ARG A 366 -23.01 4.11 -28.93
C ARG A 366 -22.78 3.11 -27.79
N LEU A 367 -22.10 2.00 -28.06
CA LEU A 367 -21.79 0.98 -27.05
C LEU A 367 -20.75 1.50 -26.05
N THR A 368 -19.65 2.08 -26.53
CA THR A 368 -18.62 2.69 -25.68
C THR A 368 -19.23 3.81 -24.82
N ARG A 369 -20.04 4.68 -25.42
CA ARG A 369 -20.76 5.73 -24.68
C ARG A 369 -21.72 5.18 -23.64
N PHE A 370 -22.42 4.09 -23.94
CA PHE A 370 -23.28 3.40 -22.97
C PHE A 370 -22.47 2.84 -21.80
N ILE A 371 -21.33 2.20 -22.08
CA ILE A 371 -20.42 1.69 -21.03
C ILE A 371 -19.92 2.84 -20.16
N ASP A 372 -19.52 3.97 -20.75
CA ASP A 372 -19.02 5.15 -20.03
C ASP A 372 -20.04 5.75 -19.08
N VAL A 373 -21.30 5.85 -19.53
CA VAL A 373 -22.41 6.30 -18.69
C VAL A 373 -22.65 5.34 -17.53
N ASN A 374 -22.61 4.02 -17.77
CA ASN A 374 -22.81 3.03 -16.71
C ASN A 374 -21.68 3.05 -15.68
N ILE A 375 -20.42 3.15 -16.09
CA ILE A 375 -19.28 3.25 -15.18
C ILE A 375 -19.41 4.50 -14.29
N SER A 376 -19.81 5.63 -14.89
CA SER A 376 -20.02 6.89 -14.16
C SER A 376 -21.19 6.78 -13.17
N ASN A 377 -22.30 6.16 -13.58
CA ASN A 377 -23.45 5.93 -12.71
C ASN A 377 -23.11 4.97 -11.55
N LEU A 378 -22.35 3.91 -11.82
CA LEU A 378 -21.91 2.93 -10.81
C LEU A 378 -21.05 3.59 -9.72
N ALA A 379 -20.22 4.58 -10.06
CA ALA A 379 -19.45 5.33 -9.07
C ALA A 379 -20.33 6.14 -8.09
N GLY A 380 -21.57 6.45 -8.47
CA GLY A 380 -22.55 7.14 -7.63
C GLY A 380 -23.47 6.22 -6.82
N VAL A 381 -23.36 4.90 -6.99
CA VAL A 381 -24.23 3.93 -6.30
C VAL A 381 -23.84 3.81 -4.82
N PRO A 382 -24.80 3.84 -3.87
CA PRO A 382 -24.51 3.65 -2.45
C PRO A 382 -23.86 2.28 -2.15
N SER A 383 -22.92 2.25 -1.20
CA SER A 383 -22.12 1.04 -0.92
C SER A 383 -22.94 -0.16 -0.44
N VAL A 384 -24.07 0.07 0.25
CA VAL A 384 -25.02 -0.98 0.65
C VAL A 384 -25.52 -1.80 -0.55
N VAL A 385 -25.75 -1.15 -1.69
CA VAL A 385 -26.25 -1.83 -2.91
C VAL A 385 -25.22 -2.81 -3.45
N TYR A 386 -23.93 -2.46 -3.40
CA TYR A 386 -22.84 -3.37 -3.77
C TYR A 386 -22.77 -4.58 -2.81
N GLY A 387 -23.05 -4.36 -1.52
CA GLY A 387 -23.19 -5.44 -0.55
C GLY A 387 -24.29 -6.44 -0.91
N LEU A 388 -25.48 -5.94 -1.25
CA LEU A 388 -26.60 -6.76 -1.70
C LEU A 388 -26.31 -7.48 -3.02
N LEU A 389 -25.59 -6.83 -3.94
CA LEU A 389 -25.14 -7.44 -5.19
C LEU A 389 -24.13 -8.56 -4.93
N GLY A 390 -23.15 -8.34 -4.05
CA GLY A 390 -22.21 -9.36 -3.63
C GLY A 390 -22.90 -10.57 -3.00
N LEU A 391 -23.88 -10.32 -2.13
CA LEU A 391 -24.72 -11.38 -1.54
C LEU A 391 -25.49 -12.15 -2.63
N GLY A 392 -26.19 -11.46 -3.52
CA GLY A 392 -26.99 -12.10 -4.56
C GLY A 392 -26.15 -12.90 -5.57
N VAL A 393 -25.02 -12.35 -6.03
CA VAL A 393 -24.18 -12.98 -7.06
C VAL A 393 -23.30 -14.07 -6.45
N PHE A 394 -22.52 -13.75 -5.42
CA PHE A 394 -21.52 -14.70 -4.91
C PHE A 394 -22.14 -15.72 -3.96
N VAL A 395 -22.98 -15.29 -3.03
CA VAL A 395 -23.55 -16.19 -2.02
C VAL A 395 -24.75 -16.94 -2.57
N THR A 396 -25.76 -16.23 -3.09
CA THR A 396 -27.01 -16.86 -3.53
C THR A 396 -26.87 -17.60 -4.85
N TYR A 397 -26.28 -16.99 -5.88
CA TYR A 397 -26.20 -17.60 -7.21
C TYR A 397 -25.04 -18.58 -7.35
N LEU A 398 -23.83 -18.25 -6.87
CA LEU A 398 -22.65 -19.12 -6.95
C LEU A 398 -22.46 -20.05 -5.75
N GLY A 399 -23.37 -20.00 -4.76
CA GLY A 399 -23.36 -20.90 -3.59
C GLY A 399 -22.14 -20.73 -2.68
N GLN A 400 -21.46 -19.58 -2.69
CA GLN A 400 -20.27 -19.38 -1.88
C GLN A 400 -20.63 -19.05 -0.42
N PRO A 401 -19.79 -19.41 0.57
CA PRO A 401 -20.03 -19.04 1.95
C PRO A 401 -20.03 -17.52 2.16
N THR A 402 -20.91 -17.03 3.04
CA THR A 402 -20.99 -15.63 3.44
C THR A 402 -19.72 -15.16 4.16
N GLY A 403 -19.42 -13.86 4.15
CA GLY A 403 -18.46 -13.26 5.08
C GLY A 403 -17.03 -13.79 5.04
N THR A 404 -16.59 -14.40 3.94
CA THR A 404 -15.23 -14.92 3.76
C THR A 404 -14.29 -13.84 3.19
N VAL A 405 -12.97 -14.05 3.31
CA VAL A 405 -11.96 -13.15 2.70
C VAL A 405 -12.19 -13.00 1.20
N ALA A 406 -12.40 -14.10 0.48
CA ALA A 406 -12.62 -14.09 -0.97
C ALA A 406 -13.87 -13.28 -1.34
N ILE A 407 -15.01 -13.52 -0.69
CA ILE A 407 -16.26 -12.86 -1.04
C ILE A 407 -16.29 -11.41 -0.57
N GLY A 408 -15.73 -11.10 0.60
CA GLY A 408 -15.52 -9.73 1.06
C GLY A 408 -14.64 -8.94 0.11
N GLY A 409 -13.49 -9.50 -0.27
CA GLY A 409 -12.56 -8.89 -1.22
C GLY A 409 -13.19 -8.67 -2.60
N ALA A 410 -13.90 -9.66 -3.14
CA ALA A 410 -14.59 -9.53 -4.43
C ALA A 410 -15.72 -8.49 -4.38
N THR A 411 -16.50 -8.45 -3.32
CA THR A 411 -17.60 -7.48 -3.15
C THR A 411 -17.07 -6.05 -3.04
N LEU A 412 -16.03 -5.84 -2.23
CA LEU A 412 -15.35 -4.55 -2.14
C LEU A 412 -14.66 -4.18 -3.46
N ALA A 413 -14.09 -5.15 -4.19
CA ALA A 413 -13.52 -4.90 -5.51
C ALA A 413 -14.58 -4.39 -6.49
N LEU A 414 -15.79 -4.94 -6.50
CA LEU A 414 -16.89 -4.45 -7.35
C LEU A 414 -17.27 -3.00 -7.03
N LEU A 415 -17.29 -2.63 -5.74
CA LEU A 415 -17.58 -1.27 -5.31
C LEU A 415 -16.52 -0.27 -5.79
N ILE A 416 -15.25 -0.67 -5.77
CA ILE A 416 -14.11 0.22 -6.01
C ILE A 416 -13.70 0.26 -7.49
N LEU A 417 -14.05 -0.79 -8.25
CA LEU A 417 -13.71 -0.94 -9.67
C LEU A 417 -14.08 0.29 -10.52
N PRO A 418 -15.29 0.89 -10.43
CA PRO A 418 -15.62 2.08 -11.22
C PRO A 418 -14.68 3.26 -10.95
N ILE A 419 -14.27 3.45 -9.69
CA ILE A 419 -13.36 4.53 -9.28
C ILE A 419 -11.97 4.31 -9.88
N VAL A 420 -11.47 3.06 -9.85
CA VAL A 420 -10.19 2.69 -10.46
C VAL A 420 -10.23 2.91 -11.97
N ILE A 421 -11.33 2.53 -12.64
CA ILE A 421 -11.49 2.75 -14.09
C ILE A 421 -11.45 4.24 -14.41
N ILE A 422 -12.30 5.06 -13.76
CA ILE A 422 -12.40 6.50 -14.07
C ILE A 422 -11.06 7.20 -13.82
N SER A 423 -10.42 6.96 -12.68
CA SER A 423 -9.15 7.60 -12.35
C SER A 423 -8.00 7.15 -13.28
N SER A 424 -7.99 5.89 -13.68
CA SER A 424 -7.00 5.38 -14.64
C SER A 424 -7.19 5.95 -16.04
N ARG A 425 -8.45 6.14 -16.47
CA ARG A 425 -8.77 6.79 -17.75
C ARG A 425 -8.30 8.23 -17.77
N GLU A 426 -8.59 8.99 -16.71
CA GLU A 426 -8.15 10.38 -16.61
C GLU A 426 -6.62 10.49 -16.65
N ALA A 427 -5.93 9.58 -15.96
CA ALA A 427 -4.48 9.50 -16.02
C ALA A 427 -3.95 9.19 -17.44
N ILE A 428 -4.58 8.27 -18.18
CA ILE A 428 -4.22 7.95 -19.57
C ILE A 428 -4.51 9.13 -20.51
N ARG A 429 -5.66 9.78 -20.33
CA ARG A 429 -6.08 10.95 -21.11
C ARG A 429 -5.17 12.16 -20.89
N SER A 430 -4.57 12.28 -19.70
CA SER A 430 -3.62 13.36 -19.40
C SER A 430 -2.31 13.30 -20.21
N VAL A 431 -2.01 12.16 -20.83
CA VAL A 431 -0.86 12.03 -21.75
C VAL A 431 -1.16 12.81 -23.03
N PRO A 432 -0.30 13.77 -23.45
CA PRO A 432 -0.55 14.55 -24.67
C PRO A 432 -0.57 13.69 -25.95
N ASP A 433 -1.50 13.97 -26.85
CA ASP A 433 -1.62 13.25 -28.12
C ASP A 433 -0.40 13.40 -29.03
N GLU A 434 0.33 14.51 -28.92
CA GLU A 434 1.59 14.73 -29.63
C GLU A 434 2.59 13.58 -29.38
N MET A 435 2.62 13.04 -28.16
CA MET A 435 3.50 11.91 -27.83
C MET A 435 3.06 10.62 -28.51
N ARG A 436 1.74 10.41 -28.64
CA ARG A 436 1.19 9.28 -29.39
C ARG A 436 1.54 9.40 -30.87
N GLN A 437 1.33 10.57 -31.45
CA GLN A 437 1.63 10.84 -32.87
C GLN A 437 3.13 10.75 -33.18
N ALA A 438 3.99 11.26 -32.29
CA ALA A 438 5.44 11.10 -32.44
C ALA A 438 5.87 9.62 -32.43
N SER A 439 5.29 8.81 -31.53
CA SER A 439 5.53 7.37 -31.50
C SER A 439 5.08 6.69 -32.80
N TYR A 440 3.91 7.05 -33.33
CA TYR A 440 3.43 6.55 -34.63
C TYR A 440 4.30 7.01 -35.80
N GLY A 441 4.78 8.25 -35.78
CA GLY A 441 5.70 8.80 -36.78
C GLY A 441 7.05 8.07 -36.85
N MET A 442 7.48 7.47 -35.73
CA MET A 442 8.65 6.59 -35.65
C MET A 442 8.36 5.14 -36.10
N GLY A 443 7.16 4.86 -36.62
CA GLY A 443 6.73 3.53 -37.07
C GLY A 443 6.32 2.58 -35.96
N ALA A 444 6.07 3.08 -34.73
CA ALA A 444 5.63 2.23 -33.63
C ALA A 444 4.18 1.76 -33.82
N THR A 445 3.89 0.51 -33.43
CA THR A 445 2.51 0.01 -33.39
C THR A 445 1.75 0.59 -32.21
N LYS A 446 0.41 0.59 -32.26
CA LYS A 446 -0.46 1.01 -31.14
C LYS A 446 -0.09 0.36 -29.81
N TRP A 447 0.15 -0.94 -29.80
CA TRP A 447 0.63 -1.65 -28.61
C TRP A 447 1.98 -1.13 -28.11
N GLN A 448 2.93 -0.85 -29.02
CA GLN A 448 4.23 -0.30 -28.65
C GLN A 448 4.11 1.12 -28.06
N THR A 449 3.27 1.97 -28.64
CA THR A 449 2.96 3.31 -28.13
C THR A 449 2.33 3.23 -26.74
N VAL A 450 1.30 2.40 -26.55
CA VAL A 450 0.63 2.22 -25.25
C VAL A 450 1.62 1.73 -24.20
N ARG A 451 2.40 0.69 -24.52
CA ARG A 451 3.32 0.06 -23.56
C ARG A 451 4.54 0.92 -23.21
N ARG A 452 5.11 1.67 -24.18
CA ARG A 452 6.39 2.37 -24.01
C ARG A 452 6.25 3.87 -23.73
N VAL A 453 5.12 4.47 -24.08
CA VAL A 453 4.91 5.92 -23.96
C VAL A 453 3.74 6.21 -23.02
N VAL A 454 2.54 5.72 -23.33
CA VAL A 454 1.32 6.11 -22.62
C VAL A 454 1.29 5.54 -21.20
N LEU A 455 1.41 4.21 -21.05
CA LEU A 455 1.32 3.55 -19.76
C LEU A 455 2.39 4.03 -18.78
N PRO A 456 3.69 4.09 -19.12
CA PRO A 456 4.71 4.58 -18.19
C PRO A 456 4.45 6.01 -17.72
N ARG A 457 3.97 6.89 -18.61
CA ARG A 457 3.69 8.30 -18.30
C ARG A 457 2.41 8.47 -17.48
N ALA A 458 1.39 7.65 -17.71
CA ALA A 458 0.13 7.65 -16.97
C ALA A 458 0.21 6.89 -15.63
N PHE A 459 1.17 5.99 -15.46
CA PHE A 459 1.29 5.10 -14.31
C PHE A 459 1.26 5.81 -12.94
N PRO A 460 1.92 6.97 -12.74
CA PRO A 460 1.87 7.66 -11.45
C PRO A 460 0.45 8.16 -11.11
N GLY A 461 -0.29 8.60 -12.14
CA GLY A 461 -1.69 9.00 -12.01
C GLY A 461 -2.60 7.80 -11.72
N ILE A 462 -2.40 6.69 -12.44
CA ILE A 462 -3.13 5.42 -12.23
C ILE A 462 -2.92 4.90 -10.80
N LEU A 463 -1.68 4.88 -10.31
CA LEU A 463 -1.35 4.47 -8.94
C LEU A 463 -2.02 5.38 -7.92
N THR A 464 -1.95 6.70 -8.11
CA THR A 464 -2.59 7.66 -7.20
C THR A 464 -4.09 7.43 -7.13
N GLY A 465 -4.76 7.30 -8.28
CA GLY A 465 -6.19 7.03 -8.37
C GLY A 465 -6.58 5.72 -7.70
N THR A 466 -5.83 4.65 -7.97
CA THR A 466 -6.05 3.33 -7.35
C THR A 466 -5.90 3.39 -5.83
N ILE A 467 -4.87 4.07 -5.32
CA ILE A 467 -4.60 4.10 -3.89
C ILE A 467 -5.66 4.91 -3.16
N LEU A 468 -6.11 6.04 -3.71
CA LEU A 468 -7.25 6.77 -3.16
C LEU A 468 -8.52 5.89 -3.15
N ALA A 469 -8.71 5.06 -4.18
CA ALA A 469 -9.81 4.11 -4.24
C ALA A 469 -9.68 3.03 -3.14
N LEU A 470 -8.50 2.44 -2.93
CA LEU A 470 -8.26 1.49 -1.83
C LEU A 470 -8.41 2.14 -0.44
N GLY A 471 -7.98 3.40 -0.30
CA GLY A 471 -8.16 4.20 0.92
C GLY A 471 -9.64 4.47 1.23
N ARG A 472 -10.50 4.51 0.21
CA ARG A 472 -11.95 4.46 0.43
C ARG A 472 -12.39 3.07 0.89
N ALA A 473 -11.95 2.02 0.19
CA ALA A 473 -12.33 0.63 0.43
C ALA A 473 -12.08 0.15 1.86
N ILE A 474 -10.94 0.53 2.46
CA ILE A 474 -10.56 0.12 3.82
C ILE A 474 -11.53 0.63 4.89
N GLY A 475 -12.25 1.73 4.61
CA GLY A 475 -13.25 2.32 5.49
C GLY A 475 -14.69 1.85 5.20
N GLU A 476 -14.93 1.00 4.20
CA GLU A 476 -16.29 0.55 3.86
C GLU A 476 -16.75 -0.59 4.79
N THR A 477 -17.85 -0.37 5.50
CA THR A 477 -18.47 -1.35 6.42
C THR A 477 -19.74 -1.97 5.84
N ALA A 478 -20.57 -1.14 5.20
CA ALA A 478 -21.88 -1.55 4.71
C ALA A 478 -21.86 -2.78 3.79
N PRO A 479 -20.96 -2.88 2.78
CA PRO A 479 -20.92 -4.07 1.92
C PRO A 479 -20.60 -5.34 2.70
N LEU A 480 -19.69 -5.26 3.68
CA LEU A 480 -19.27 -6.40 4.50
C LEU A 480 -20.40 -6.89 5.40
N ILE A 481 -21.17 -5.97 6.01
CA ILE A 481 -22.36 -6.31 6.80
C ILE A 481 -23.37 -7.05 5.92
N MET A 482 -23.64 -6.54 4.71
CA MET A 482 -24.65 -7.14 3.81
C MET A 482 -24.30 -8.56 3.37
N ILE A 483 -23.02 -8.87 3.14
CA ILE A 483 -22.59 -10.23 2.77
C ILE A 483 -22.43 -11.18 3.97
N GLY A 484 -22.84 -10.75 5.17
CA GLY A 484 -22.79 -11.55 6.38
C GLY A 484 -21.38 -11.76 6.95
N ALA A 485 -20.49 -10.76 6.82
CA ALA A 485 -19.21 -10.77 7.52
C ALA A 485 -19.44 -10.72 9.04
N PRO A 486 -18.73 -11.53 9.83
CA PRO A 486 -18.81 -11.47 11.30
C PRO A 486 -18.34 -10.09 11.80
N ASN A 487 -19.10 -9.49 12.72
CA ASN A 487 -18.76 -8.19 13.29
C ASN A 487 -17.42 -8.23 14.05
N VAL A 488 -17.14 -9.35 14.72
CA VAL A 488 -15.90 -9.58 15.46
C VAL A 488 -15.42 -11.00 15.28
N VAL A 489 -14.10 -11.19 15.23
CA VAL A 489 -13.43 -12.50 15.14
C VAL A 489 -12.27 -12.55 16.14
N PHE A 490 -11.93 -13.77 16.59
CA PHE A 490 -10.91 -13.99 17.61
C PHE A 490 -9.60 -14.55 17.05
N ASN A 491 -9.61 -15.04 15.82
CA ASN A 491 -8.45 -15.61 15.15
C ASN A 491 -8.29 -14.93 13.78
N LEU A 492 -7.06 -14.88 13.30
CA LEU A 492 -6.78 -14.42 11.95
C LEU A 492 -7.35 -15.41 10.91
N PRO A 493 -7.77 -14.93 9.73
CA PRO A 493 -8.16 -15.81 8.64
C PRO A 493 -6.90 -16.47 8.06
N ALA A 494 -6.80 -17.79 8.16
CA ALA A 494 -5.66 -18.55 7.62
C ALA A 494 -5.78 -18.86 6.11
N GLU A 495 -6.97 -18.67 5.53
CA GLU A 495 -7.24 -19.04 4.14
C GLU A 495 -8.34 -18.17 3.53
N LEU A 496 -8.41 -18.09 2.19
CA LEU A 496 -9.35 -17.23 1.47
C LEU A 496 -10.83 -17.59 1.72
N GLY A 497 -11.10 -18.85 2.06
CA GLY A 497 -12.43 -19.35 2.43
C GLY A 497 -12.81 -19.10 3.89
N ALA A 498 -11.88 -18.64 4.73
CA ALA A 498 -12.15 -18.37 6.15
C ALA A 498 -12.98 -17.09 6.31
N LYS A 499 -13.78 -17.06 7.39
CA LYS A 499 -14.53 -15.87 7.80
C LYS A 499 -13.57 -14.75 8.19
N VAL A 500 -13.94 -13.51 7.88
CA VAL A 500 -13.09 -12.34 8.13
C VAL A 500 -13.89 -11.18 8.71
N SER A 501 -13.27 -10.41 9.61
CA SER A 501 -13.74 -9.09 10.02
C SER A 501 -12.74 -8.03 9.56
N ALA A 502 -13.20 -6.78 9.50
CA ALA A 502 -12.39 -5.62 9.14
C ALA A 502 -12.36 -4.63 10.31
N MET A 503 -11.30 -3.84 10.41
CA MET A 503 -11.16 -2.80 11.43
C MET A 503 -12.41 -1.92 11.61
N PRO A 504 -13.00 -1.32 10.56
CA PRO A 504 -14.16 -0.46 10.76
C PRO A 504 -15.42 -1.23 11.17
N LEU A 505 -15.51 -2.53 10.83
CA LEU A 505 -16.62 -3.38 11.25
C LEU A 505 -16.52 -3.72 12.75
N GLN A 506 -15.31 -3.97 13.24
CA GLN A 506 -15.06 -4.18 14.66
C GLN A 506 -15.27 -2.91 15.49
N VAL A 507 -14.83 -1.74 14.98
CA VAL A 507 -15.13 -0.44 15.61
C VAL A 507 -16.63 -0.17 15.65
N TYR A 508 -17.36 -0.48 14.58
CA TYR A 508 -18.82 -0.42 14.57
C TYR A 508 -19.43 -1.35 15.61
N ALA A 509 -18.94 -2.59 15.75
CA ALA A 509 -19.41 -3.54 16.75
C ALA A 509 -19.25 -2.97 18.16
N TRP A 510 -18.10 -2.40 18.50
CA TRP A 510 -17.87 -1.76 19.80
C TRP A 510 -18.80 -0.57 20.03
N ALA A 511 -19.00 0.26 19.00
CA ALA A 511 -19.84 1.45 19.11
C ALA A 511 -21.35 1.16 19.14
N SER A 512 -21.80 0.01 18.64
CA SER A 512 -23.24 -0.28 18.47
C SER A 512 -23.73 -1.51 19.25
N LEU A 513 -22.96 -2.60 19.29
CA LEU A 513 -23.37 -3.87 19.90
C LEU A 513 -22.92 -3.98 21.35
N PHE A 514 -21.70 -3.50 21.65
CA PHE A 514 -21.15 -3.51 23.01
C PHE A 514 -21.43 -2.21 23.78
N ALA A 515 -21.52 -1.07 23.07
CA ALA A 515 -22.16 0.21 23.45
C ALA A 515 -22.10 0.63 24.93
N GLY A 516 -21.00 0.34 25.62
CA GLY A 516 -20.77 0.73 27.02
C GLY A 516 -19.91 1.99 27.13
N PRO A 517 -20.03 2.77 28.22
CA PRO A 517 -19.18 3.95 28.46
C PRO A 517 -17.68 3.64 28.31
N ASP A 518 -17.25 2.49 28.80
CA ASP A 518 -15.85 2.05 28.70
C ASP A 518 -15.42 1.77 27.26
N PHE A 519 -16.27 1.18 26.42
CA PHE A 519 -15.94 0.97 25.01
C PHE A 519 -15.83 2.29 24.25
N TYR A 520 -16.70 3.25 24.54
CA TYR A 520 -16.68 4.57 23.90
C TYR A 520 -15.46 5.41 24.27
N GLN A 521 -14.93 5.26 25.49
CA GLN A 521 -13.79 6.04 25.96
C GLN A 521 -12.43 5.35 25.72
N LYS A 522 -12.43 4.01 25.54
CA LYS A 522 -11.20 3.20 25.45
C LYS A 522 -11.02 2.59 24.05
N ALA A 523 -11.77 1.54 23.75
CA ALA A 523 -11.56 0.70 22.56
C ALA A 523 -11.96 1.37 21.23
N VAL A 524 -13.07 2.12 21.20
CA VAL A 524 -13.53 2.83 19.99
C VAL A 524 -12.51 3.88 19.53
N PRO A 525 -12.08 4.84 20.36
CA PRO A 525 -11.12 5.86 19.92
C PRO A 525 -9.78 5.23 19.57
N ALA A 526 -9.31 4.23 20.33
CA ALA A 526 -8.10 3.47 19.98
C ALA A 526 -8.20 2.81 18.60
N GLY A 527 -9.32 2.13 18.32
CA GLY A 527 -9.57 1.49 17.03
C GLY A 527 -9.62 2.48 15.87
N VAL A 528 -10.21 3.67 16.07
CA VAL A 528 -10.23 4.73 15.06
C VAL A 528 -8.82 5.29 14.81
N VAL A 529 -8.01 5.50 15.85
CA VAL A 529 -6.61 5.95 15.69
C VAL A 529 -5.81 4.92 14.90
N VAL A 530 -5.96 3.63 15.18
CA VAL A 530 -5.28 2.57 14.41
C VAL A 530 -5.76 2.56 12.95
N LEU A 531 -7.06 2.62 12.70
CA LEU A 531 -7.63 2.68 11.34
C LEU A 531 -7.08 3.88 10.55
N VAL A 532 -7.08 5.07 11.14
CA VAL A 532 -6.55 6.30 10.53
C VAL A 532 -5.05 6.17 10.29
N THR A 533 -4.31 5.59 11.24
CA THR A 533 -2.87 5.36 11.10
C THR A 533 -2.56 4.44 9.92
N VAL A 534 -3.30 3.33 9.78
CA VAL A 534 -3.15 2.40 8.65
C VAL A 534 -3.54 3.09 7.33
N LEU A 535 -4.63 3.85 7.30
CA LEU A 535 -5.05 4.61 6.13
C LEU A 535 -3.98 5.63 5.69
N LEU A 536 -3.43 6.38 6.64
CA LEU A 536 -2.35 7.34 6.40
C LEU A 536 -1.07 6.64 5.93
N ALA A 537 -0.74 5.49 6.51
CA ALA A 537 0.41 4.68 6.07
C ALA A 537 0.27 4.25 4.61
N MET A 538 -0.89 3.69 4.25
CA MET A 538 -1.21 3.28 2.87
C MET A 538 -1.12 4.48 1.89
N ASN A 539 -1.72 5.61 2.26
CA ASN A 539 -1.70 6.82 1.42
C ASN A 539 -0.30 7.45 1.32
N SER A 540 0.53 7.35 2.36
CA SER A 540 1.88 7.91 2.36
C SER A 540 2.81 7.17 1.40
N VAL A 541 2.70 5.84 1.34
CA VAL A 541 3.42 5.03 0.32
C VAL A 541 3.06 5.50 -1.10
N ALA A 542 1.79 5.85 -1.34
CA ALA A 542 1.32 6.41 -2.61
C ALA A 542 2.05 7.69 -2.99
N ILE A 543 2.15 8.62 -2.04
CA ILE A 543 2.75 9.94 -2.25
C ILE A 543 4.25 9.78 -2.54
N VAL A 544 4.94 8.91 -1.81
CA VAL A 544 6.37 8.63 -2.03
C VAL A 544 6.59 8.02 -3.41
N LEU A 545 5.79 7.02 -3.81
CA LEU A 545 5.86 6.42 -5.15
C LEU A 545 5.59 7.46 -6.25
N ARG A 546 4.56 8.29 -6.09
CA ARG A 546 4.21 9.36 -7.03
C ARG A 546 5.36 10.36 -7.22
N ASN A 547 5.90 10.89 -6.12
CA ASN A 547 6.95 11.91 -6.17
C ASN A 547 8.20 11.39 -6.89
N ARG A 548 8.51 10.09 -6.75
CA ARG A 548 9.64 9.50 -7.47
C ARG A 548 9.41 9.48 -8.99
N TYR A 549 8.26 8.98 -9.45
CA TYR A 549 7.99 8.87 -10.89
C TYR A 549 7.72 10.23 -11.59
N GLN A 550 7.32 11.26 -10.83
CA GLN A 550 7.19 12.63 -11.35
C GLN A 550 8.55 13.31 -11.56
N ASN A 551 9.57 12.96 -10.79
CA ASN A 551 10.91 13.54 -10.92
C ASN A 551 11.79 12.81 -11.94
N GLU A 552 11.43 11.58 -12.33
CA GLU A 552 12.14 10.79 -13.35
C GLU A 552 11.63 11.03 -14.79
N ASN A 553 10.56 11.82 -14.97
CA ASN A 553 9.98 12.25 -16.26
C ASN A 553 10.03 13.77 -16.40
#